data_AF-A0A518FPQ5-F1
#
_entry.id   AF-A0A518FPQ5-F1
#
_cell.length_a   1.000
_cell.length_b   1.000
_cell.length_c   1.000
_cell.angle_alpha   90.00
_cell.angle_beta   90.00
_cell.angle_gamma   90.00
#
_symmetry.space_group_name_H-M   'P 1'
#
loop_
_entity.id
_entity.type
_entity.pdbx_description
1 polymer ?
#
loop_
_entity_poly.entity_id
_entity_poly.type
_entity_poly.pdbx_seq_one_letter_code
_entity_poly.pdbx_strand_id
1 'polypeptide(L)'
;MLPRIFAMSVCLAGLQVFCSAEEIERQEKSDHDQVSVTDDQTLEFGPFILQGEDLKVRLRSKGRRSIVISGNACLMCGKTRFMARNIEAFWKSPNEMCFTLQGDVEIQNISGQLRMYAQQAALFHDQQGTHLVLQTLRREPVTLLRTSDQKTTELVADKIDVYSKDAKTFRVEPTDLMSFNERETRLTDRILFEASAPSEYDIFNRISKMEFEIPSRRSSSDHSQKISKTEFLQLLK
;
A
#
# COMPACT_ATOMS: atom_id res chain seq x y z
N MET A 1 20.12 -15.35 3.20
CA MET A 1 19.31 -14.82 2.08
C MET A 1 18.75 -15.91 1.16
N LEU A 2 19.38 -17.09 1.01
CA LEU A 2 18.78 -18.27 0.34
C LEU A 2 17.42 -18.77 0.89
N PRO A 3 17.06 -18.66 2.20
CA PRO A 3 15.80 -19.21 2.70
C PRO A 3 14.54 -18.54 2.12
N ARG A 4 14.64 -17.25 1.75
CA ARG A 4 13.57 -16.44 1.16
C ARG A 4 13.12 -16.97 -0.21
N ILE A 5 14.11 -17.35 -1.02
CA ILE A 5 13.93 -17.84 -2.38
C ILE A 5 13.26 -19.21 -2.35
N PHE A 6 13.63 -20.06 -1.39
CA PHE A 6 13.04 -21.39 -1.24
C PHE A 6 11.63 -21.30 -0.70
N ALA A 7 11.37 -20.45 0.30
CA ALA A 7 10.02 -20.22 0.83
C ALA A 7 9.07 -19.76 -0.28
N MET A 8 9.32 -18.64 -0.97
CA MET A 8 8.41 -18.17 -2.04
C MET A 8 8.26 -19.15 -3.22
N SER A 9 9.29 -19.91 -3.55
CA SER A 9 9.22 -20.90 -4.66
C SER A 9 8.46 -22.16 -4.26
N VAL A 10 8.68 -22.69 -3.04
CA VAL A 10 7.87 -23.78 -2.44
C VAL A 10 6.44 -23.31 -2.22
N CYS A 11 6.27 -22.03 -1.96
CA CYS A 11 5.01 -21.38 -1.75
C CYS A 11 4.15 -21.32 -3.03
N LEU A 12 4.73 -20.79 -4.10
CA LEU A 12 4.12 -20.81 -5.43
C LEU A 12 3.99 -22.22 -6.02
N ALA A 13 4.86 -23.17 -5.63
CA ALA A 13 4.74 -24.58 -5.99
C ALA A 13 3.64 -25.32 -5.19
N GLY A 14 3.38 -24.93 -3.94
CA GLY A 14 2.26 -25.44 -3.14
C GLY A 14 0.92 -25.11 -3.78
N LEU A 15 0.80 -23.91 -4.37
CA LEU A 15 -0.36 -23.55 -5.19
C LEU A 15 -0.49 -24.43 -6.44
N GLN A 16 0.63 -24.85 -7.07
CA GLN A 16 0.58 -25.84 -8.16
C GLN A 16 0.06 -27.20 -7.70
N VAL A 17 0.39 -27.65 -6.49
CA VAL A 17 -0.09 -28.96 -5.97
C VAL A 17 -1.58 -28.93 -5.62
N PHE A 18 -2.09 -27.82 -5.07
CA PHE A 18 -3.53 -27.65 -4.85
C PHE A 18 -4.31 -27.55 -6.17
N CYS A 19 -3.77 -26.83 -7.15
CA CYS A 19 -4.33 -26.74 -8.50
C CYS A 19 -4.36 -28.10 -9.22
N SER A 20 -3.27 -28.87 -9.15
CA SER A 20 -3.19 -30.17 -9.82
C SER A 20 -3.94 -31.30 -9.12
N ALA A 21 -4.32 -31.13 -7.84
CA ALA A 21 -5.18 -32.09 -7.15
C ALA A 21 -6.64 -32.01 -7.61
N GLU A 22 -7.09 -30.86 -8.10
CA GLU A 22 -8.41 -30.70 -8.75
C GLU A 22 -8.38 -31.04 -10.26
N GLU A 23 -7.20 -31.16 -10.88
CA GLU A 23 -7.02 -31.47 -12.32
C GLU A 23 -7.18 -32.95 -12.69
N ILE A 24 -7.36 -33.88 -11.75
CA ILE A 24 -7.50 -35.31 -12.12
C ILE A 24 -8.81 -35.61 -12.90
N GLU A 25 -9.77 -34.68 -12.97
CA GLU A 25 -11.01 -34.92 -13.73
C GLU A 25 -11.21 -34.18 -15.06
N ARG A 26 -10.32 -33.28 -15.51
CA ARG A 26 -10.56 -32.61 -16.82
C ARG A 26 -9.30 -32.42 -17.66
N GLN A 27 -9.06 -33.43 -18.48
CA GLN A 27 -8.14 -33.37 -19.60
C GLN A 27 -8.82 -32.72 -20.83
N GLU A 28 -8.01 -31.97 -21.58
CA GLU A 28 -8.24 -31.38 -22.91
C GLU A 28 -8.93 -29.99 -22.99
N LYS A 29 -8.12 -28.92 -22.94
CA LYS A 29 -7.78 -28.07 -24.11
C LYS A 29 -6.90 -26.89 -23.72
N SER A 30 -5.95 -26.57 -24.61
CA SER A 30 -5.01 -25.45 -24.52
C SER A 30 -5.69 -24.08 -24.57
N ASP A 31 -5.49 -23.28 -23.54
CA ASP A 31 -5.08 -21.87 -23.60
C ASP A 31 -4.89 -21.38 -22.16
N HIS A 32 -3.66 -21.00 -21.79
CA HIS A 32 -3.27 -20.44 -20.49
C HIS A 32 -3.93 -21.07 -19.25
N ASP A 33 -3.24 -22.01 -18.60
CA ASP A 33 -3.66 -22.58 -17.30
C ASP A 33 -4.08 -21.46 -16.33
N GLN A 34 -5.39 -21.28 -16.23
CA GLN A 34 -6.05 -20.32 -15.37
C GLN A 34 -6.86 -21.18 -14.40
N VAL A 35 -6.27 -21.43 -13.24
CA VAL A 35 -7.03 -22.02 -12.14
C VAL A 35 -7.79 -20.89 -11.46
N SER A 36 -9.11 -20.93 -11.61
CA SER A 36 -10.06 -20.05 -10.92
C SER A 36 -10.73 -20.86 -9.83
N VAL A 37 -10.60 -20.41 -8.59
CA VAL A 37 -11.34 -20.98 -7.48
C VAL A 37 -12.39 -19.95 -7.06
N THR A 38 -13.67 -20.32 -7.16
CA THR A 38 -14.83 -19.43 -6.98
C THR A 38 -15.69 -19.92 -5.83
N ASP A 39 -15.69 -19.15 -4.75
CA ASP A 39 -16.64 -18.99 -3.64
C ASP A 39 -15.92 -18.07 -2.63
N ASP A 40 -16.53 -17.62 -1.52
CA ASP A 40 -15.85 -16.81 -0.49
C ASP A 40 -14.66 -17.57 0.13
N GLN A 41 -13.53 -17.61 -0.58
CA GLN A 41 -12.43 -18.52 -0.31
C GLN A 41 -11.26 -17.73 0.25
N THR A 42 -11.02 -17.98 1.53
CA THR A 42 -9.78 -17.63 2.18
C THR A 42 -8.71 -18.63 1.75
N LEU A 43 -7.77 -18.19 0.93
CA LEU A 43 -6.58 -18.94 0.59
C LEU A 43 -5.45 -18.53 1.54
N GLU A 44 -5.12 -19.41 2.46
CA GLU A 44 -3.92 -19.27 3.29
C GLU A 44 -2.72 -19.88 2.59
N PHE A 45 -1.70 -19.06 2.41
CA PHE A 45 -0.54 -19.45 1.64
C PHE A 45 0.73 -18.86 2.28
N GLY A 46 1.46 -19.70 3.02
CA GLY A 46 2.63 -19.26 3.79
C GLY A 46 2.22 -18.19 4.81
N PRO A 47 2.87 -17.00 4.83
CA PRO A 47 2.46 -15.90 5.70
C PRO A 47 1.33 -15.03 5.13
N PHE A 48 0.78 -15.39 3.97
CA PHE A 48 -0.23 -14.61 3.28
C PHE A 48 -1.62 -15.22 3.50
N ILE A 49 -2.61 -14.36 3.71
CA ILE A 49 -4.02 -14.74 3.69
C ILE A 49 -4.67 -13.91 2.59
N LEU A 50 -5.26 -14.59 1.61
CA LEU A 50 -5.87 -14.00 0.41
C LEU A 50 -7.36 -14.26 0.46
N GLN A 51 -8.19 -13.24 0.26
CA GLN A 51 -9.65 -13.38 0.27
C GLN A 51 -10.25 -12.52 -0.84
N GLY A 52 -11.23 -13.05 -1.56
CA GLY A 52 -12.00 -12.34 -2.57
C GLY A 52 -13.04 -13.27 -3.20
N GLU A 53 -13.91 -12.72 -4.05
CA GLU A 53 -14.92 -13.49 -4.79
C GLU A 53 -14.30 -14.40 -5.85
N ASP A 54 -13.16 -13.99 -6.42
CA ASP A 54 -12.45 -14.72 -7.47
C ASP A 54 -10.93 -14.62 -7.27
N LEU A 55 -10.27 -15.77 -7.24
CA LEU A 55 -8.83 -15.90 -7.12
C LEU A 55 -8.26 -16.65 -8.32
N LYS A 56 -7.34 -15.99 -9.04
CA LYS A 56 -6.73 -16.50 -10.27
C LYS A 56 -5.21 -16.48 -10.18
N VAL A 57 -4.59 -17.60 -10.47
CA VAL A 57 -3.14 -17.68 -10.69
C VAL A 57 -2.89 -17.71 -12.20
N ARG A 58 -2.05 -16.80 -12.70
CA ARG A 58 -1.70 -16.71 -14.12
C ARG A 58 -0.22 -16.94 -14.33
N LEU A 59 0.10 -17.87 -15.24
CA LEU A 59 1.43 -18.05 -15.81
C LEU A 59 1.54 -17.19 -17.07
N ARG A 60 2.27 -16.08 -16.97
CA ARG A 60 2.55 -15.18 -18.09
C ARG A 60 3.77 -15.66 -18.89
N SER A 61 3.86 -15.23 -20.15
CA SER A 61 5.01 -15.47 -21.03
C SER A 61 6.34 -15.17 -20.33
N LYS A 62 7.36 -16.00 -20.56
CA LYS A 62 8.70 -15.93 -19.91
C LYS A 62 8.74 -16.38 -18.44
N GLY A 63 7.83 -17.27 -18.02
CA GLY A 63 7.85 -17.88 -16.70
C GLY A 63 7.46 -16.94 -15.55
N ARG A 64 6.87 -15.79 -15.88
CA ARG A 64 6.40 -14.82 -14.90
C ARG A 64 5.08 -15.27 -14.31
N ARG A 65 4.89 -15.08 -13.01
CA ARG A 65 3.67 -15.49 -12.30
C ARG A 65 2.96 -14.25 -11.76
N SER A 66 1.64 -14.23 -11.85
CA SER A 66 0.80 -13.24 -11.20
C SER A 66 -0.37 -13.90 -10.49
N ILE A 67 -0.71 -13.39 -9.31
CA ILE A 67 -1.91 -13.76 -8.56
C ILE A 67 -2.86 -12.57 -8.66
N VAL A 68 -4.10 -12.82 -9.03
CA VAL A 68 -5.16 -11.82 -9.13
C VAL A 68 -6.27 -12.20 -8.17
N ILE A 69 -6.67 -11.27 -7.33
CA ILE A 69 -7.79 -11.37 -6.40
C ILE A 69 -8.80 -10.30 -6.83
N SER A 70 -10.04 -10.68 -7.02
CA SER A 70 -11.12 -9.81 -7.50
C SER A 70 -12.37 -9.95 -6.64
N GLY A 71 -13.16 -8.87 -6.58
CA GLY A 71 -14.40 -8.83 -5.80
C GLY A 71 -14.10 -8.68 -4.31
N ASN A 72 -14.02 -7.43 -3.84
CA ASN A 72 -13.68 -7.08 -2.46
C ASN A 72 -12.39 -7.77 -1.97
N ALA A 73 -11.36 -7.74 -2.81
CA ALA A 73 -10.07 -8.36 -2.57
C ALA A 73 -9.40 -7.86 -1.28
N CYS A 74 -8.98 -8.80 -0.44
CA CYS A 74 -8.22 -8.60 0.76
C CYS A 74 -6.96 -9.47 0.74
N LEU A 75 -5.82 -8.86 1.03
CA LEU A 75 -4.53 -9.53 1.20
C LEU A 75 -3.97 -9.15 2.56
N MET A 76 -3.70 -10.14 3.41
CA MET A 76 -3.04 -9.95 4.70
C MET A 76 -1.66 -10.58 4.69
N CYS A 77 -0.69 -9.88 5.29
CA CYS A 77 0.68 -10.34 5.45
C CYS A 77 1.23 -9.79 6.76
N GLY A 78 1.43 -10.67 7.75
CA GLY A 78 1.71 -10.27 9.13
C GLY A 78 0.67 -9.29 9.67
N LYS A 79 1.13 -8.08 9.99
CA LYS A 79 0.37 -6.97 10.58
C LYS A 79 -0.06 -5.93 9.56
N THR A 80 0.08 -6.21 8.27
CA THR A 80 -0.43 -5.37 7.18
C THR A 80 -1.61 -6.04 6.50
N ARG A 81 -2.64 -5.26 6.23
CA ARG A 81 -3.81 -5.63 5.44
C ARG A 81 -3.97 -4.66 4.28
N PHE A 82 -4.12 -5.23 3.09
CA PHE A 82 -4.37 -4.54 1.84
C PHE A 82 -5.78 -4.89 1.37
N MET A 83 -6.58 -3.89 1.05
CA MET A 83 -7.96 -4.05 0.59
C MET A 83 -8.16 -3.21 -0.67
N ALA A 84 -8.87 -3.76 -1.65
CA ALA A 84 -9.28 -3.07 -2.87
C ALA A 84 -10.37 -3.86 -3.59
N ARG A 85 -10.98 -3.32 -4.65
CA ARG A 85 -11.85 -4.14 -5.53
C ARG A 85 -11.05 -5.22 -6.26
N ASN A 86 -9.81 -4.91 -6.64
CA ASN A 86 -8.91 -5.85 -7.29
C ASN A 86 -7.48 -5.68 -6.75
N ILE A 87 -6.81 -6.80 -6.48
CA ILE A 87 -5.39 -6.84 -6.14
C ILE A 87 -4.70 -7.78 -7.14
N GLU A 88 -3.71 -7.27 -7.85
CA GLU A 88 -2.81 -8.10 -8.66
C GLU A 88 -1.40 -8.04 -8.09
N ALA A 89 -0.88 -9.19 -7.68
CA ALA A 89 0.49 -9.39 -7.26
C ALA A 89 1.28 -10.04 -8.40
N PHE A 90 2.45 -9.51 -8.72
CA PHE A 90 3.29 -9.97 -9.81
C PHE A 90 4.75 -10.02 -9.38
N TRP A 91 5.45 -11.06 -9.85
CA TRP A 91 6.87 -11.26 -9.58
C TRP A 91 7.67 -11.30 -10.87
N LYS A 92 8.64 -10.39 -11.00
CA LYS A 92 9.64 -10.45 -12.09
C LYS A 92 10.74 -11.44 -11.76
N SER A 93 11.15 -11.46 -10.49
CA SER A 93 12.16 -12.33 -9.92
C SER A 93 11.82 -12.58 -8.43
N PRO A 94 12.50 -13.52 -7.75
CA PRO A 94 12.29 -13.74 -6.32
C PRO A 94 12.55 -12.51 -5.43
N ASN A 95 13.23 -11.48 -5.95
CA ASN A 95 13.55 -10.26 -5.20
C ASN A 95 12.81 -9.02 -5.75
N GLU A 96 12.01 -9.17 -6.80
CA GLU A 96 11.29 -8.07 -7.45
C GLU A 96 9.80 -8.38 -7.46
N MET A 97 9.08 -7.69 -6.58
CA MET A 97 7.66 -7.85 -6.36
C MET A 97 6.93 -6.55 -6.69
N CYS A 98 5.79 -6.67 -7.35
CA CYS A 98 4.90 -5.57 -7.66
C CYS A 98 3.49 -5.94 -7.22
N PHE A 99 2.84 -5.10 -6.43
CA PHE A 99 1.40 -5.18 -6.21
C PHE A 99 0.72 -3.99 -6.85
N THR A 100 -0.39 -4.24 -7.51
CA THR A 100 -1.28 -3.20 -7.97
C THR A 100 -2.64 -3.42 -7.32
N LEU A 101 -3.18 -2.35 -6.75
CA LEU A 101 -4.45 -2.32 -6.05
C LEU A 101 -5.34 -1.31 -6.77
N GLN A 102 -6.57 -1.69 -7.08
CA GLN A 102 -7.48 -0.87 -7.87
C GLN A 102 -8.89 -0.88 -7.30
N GLY A 103 -9.47 0.33 -7.20
CA GLY A 103 -10.82 0.58 -6.73
C GLY A 103 -10.89 0.55 -5.21
N ASP A 104 -11.20 1.71 -4.61
CA ASP A 104 -11.42 1.89 -3.16
C ASP A 104 -10.32 1.22 -2.31
N VAL A 105 -9.07 1.58 -2.61
CA VAL A 105 -7.90 1.00 -1.95
C VAL A 105 -7.83 1.48 -0.51
N GLU A 106 -7.69 0.53 0.41
CA GLU A 106 -7.38 0.76 1.80
C GLU A 106 -6.18 -0.11 2.22
N ILE A 107 -5.13 0.52 2.75
CA ILE A 107 -3.97 -0.17 3.31
C ILE A 107 -3.89 0.15 4.79
N GLN A 108 -3.80 -0.87 5.62
CA GLN A 108 -3.74 -0.75 7.07
C GLN A 108 -2.54 -1.51 7.64
N ASN A 109 -1.84 -0.92 8.61
CA ASN A 109 -0.79 -1.60 9.35
C ASN A 109 -0.93 -1.36 10.86
N ILE A 110 -0.94 -2.45 11.63
CA ILE A 110 -1.11 -2.41 13.09
C ILE A 110 0.13 -1.82 13.77
N SER A 111 1.34 -2.25 13.37
CA SER A 111 2.60 -1.86 14.04
C SER A 111 2.85 -0.35 13.98
N GLY A 112 2.67 0.25 12.81
CA GLY A 112 2.87 1.68 12.56
C GLY A 112 1.61 2.51 12.75
N GLN A 113 0.48 1.89 13.11
CA GLN A 113 -0.86 2.51 13.13
C GLN A 113 -1.07 3.42 11.91
N LEU A 114 -0.79 2.85 10.73
CA LEU A 114 -0.77 3.53 9.45
C LEU A 114 -2.00 3.11 8.65
N ARG A 115 -2.78 4.07 8.18
CA ARG A 115 -3.94 3.84 7.32
C ARG A 115 -3.84 4.72 6.08
N MET A 116 -4.04 4.15 4.90
CA MET A 116 -3.93 4.85 3.63
C MET A 116 -5.15 4.54 2.76
N TYR A 117 -5.70 5.57 2.13
CA TYR A 117 -6.85 5.51 1.24
C TYR A 117 -6.52 6.11 -0.12
N ALA A 118 -6.85 5.39 -1.19
CA ALA A 118 -6.65 5.84 -2.56
C ALA A 118 -7.62 5.15 -3.53
N GLN A 119 -7.74 5.64 -4.76
CA GLN A 119 -8.45 4.91 -5.82
C GLN A 119 -7.55 3.85 -6.47
N GLN A 120 -6.24 4.09 -6.49
CA GLN A 120 -5.24 3.16 -7.00
C GLN A 120 -3.99 3.19 -6.13
N ALA A 121 -3.35 2.04 -5.99
CA ALA A 121 -2.03 1.95 -5.39
C ALA A 121 -1.13 1.00 -6.18
N ALA A 122 0.15 1.30 -6.21
CA ALA A 122 1.18 0.41 -6.74
C ALA A 122 2.33 0.31 -5.75
N LEU A 123 2.65 -0.89 -5.31
CA LEU A 123 3.74 -1.19 -4.40
C LEU A 123 4.83 -1.94 -5.15
N PHE A 124 6.03 -1.40 -5.17
CA PHE A 124 7.22 -1.97 -5.77
C PHE A 124 8.22 -2.30 -4.66
N HIS A 125 8.78 -3.50 -4.71
CA HIS A 125 9.88 -3.89 -3.84
C HIS A 125 10.98 -4.53 -4.66
N ASP A 126 12.18 -3.98 -4.55
CA ASP A 126 13.38 -4.48 -5.22
C ASP A 126 14.64 -4.22 -4.37
N GLN A 127 15.83 -4.37 -4.98
CA GLN A 127 17.12 -4.16 -4.32
C GLN A 127 17.36 -2.71 -3.88
N GLN A 128 16.68 -1.74 -4.49
CA GLN A 128 16.79 -0.31 -4.17
C GLN A 128 15.86 0.10 -3.02
N GLY A 129 14.94 -0.79 -2.62
CA GLY A 129 14.07 -0.62 -1.48
C GLY A 129 12.60 -0.85 -1.82
N THR A 130 11.73 -0.17 -1.09
CA THR A 130 10.28 -0.25 -1.26
C THR A 130 9.74 1.11 -1.69
N HIS A 131 8.88 1.12 -2.70
CA HIS A 131 8.18 2.30 -3.16
C HIS A 131 6.69 1.99 -3.30
N LEU A 132 5.86 2.72 -2.56
CA LEU A 132 4.41 2.70 -2.68
C LEU A 132 3.96 4.02 -3.32
N VAL A 133 3.19 3.92 -4.38
CA VAL A 133 2.53 5.05 -5.03
C VAL A 133 1.05 4.96 -4.76
N LEU A 134 0.47 5.98 -4.14
CA LEU A 134 -0.96 6.14 -3.93
C LEU A 134 -1.45 7.27 -4.83
N GLN A 135 -2.48 7.03 -5.63
CA GLN A 135 -3.00 8.04 -6.55
C GLN A 135 -4.50 7.94 -6.77
N THR A 136 -5.06 9.02 -7.28
CA THR A 136 -6.46 9.12 -7.70
C THR A 136 -6.58 9.52 -9.16
N LEU A 137 -7.61 9.02 -9.84
CA LEU A 137 -7.96 9.40 -11.21
C LEU A 137 -9.23 10.27 -11.28
N ARG A 138 -10.01 10.37 -10.19
CA ARG A 138 -11.38 10.89 -10.21
C ARG A 138 -11.67 12.00 -9.20
N ARG A 139 -10.68 12.85 -8.88
CA ARG A 139 -10.80 14.03 -7.98
C ARG A 139 -11.08 13.73 -6.49
N GLU A 140 -11.15 12.47 -6.08
CA GLU A 140 -11.15 12.11 -4.66
C GLU A 140 -9.71 12.10 -4.15
N PRO A 141 -9.38 12.78 -3.04
CA PRO A 141 -8.01 12.88 -2.61
C PRO A 141 -7.49 11.56 -2.03
N VAL A 142 -6.18 11.37 -2.12
CA VAL A 142 -5.46 10.35 -1.37
C VAL A 142 -5.31 10.83 0.07
N THR A 143 -5.59 9.94 1.02
CA THR A 143 -5.44 10.23 2.45
C THR A 143 -4.46 9.26 3.09
N LEU A 144 -3.51 9.77 3.86
CA LEU A 144 -2.64 8.99 4.73
C LEU A 144 -2.84 9.45 6.18
N LEU A 145 -3.19 8.51 7.05
CA LEU A 145 -3.32 8.70 8.48
C LEU A 145 -2.21 7.92 9.18
N ARG A 146 -1.46 8.58 10.06
CA ARG A 146 -0.51 7.94 10.97
C ARG A 146 -0.87 8.31 12.39
N THR A 147 -1.13 7.31 13.21
CA THR A 147 -1.39 7.50 14.64
C THR A 147 -0.15 7.14 15.44
N SER A 148 0.29 8.03 16.33
CA SER A 148 1.38 7.80 17.28
C SER A 148 0.93 8.31 18.64
N ASP A 149 0.90 7.42 19.64
CA ASP A 149 0.49 7.74 21.00
C ASP A 149 -0.90 8.41 21.06
N GLN A 150 -0.95 9.69 21.45
CA GLN A 150 -2.16 10.50 21.57
C GLN A 150 -2.44 11.37 20.33
N LYS A 151 -1.59 11.33 19.30
CA LYS A 151 -1.73 12.16 18.10
C LYS A 151 -1.99 11.34 16.85
N THR A 152 -2.79 11.90 15.95
CA THR A 152 -2.98 11.40 14.60
C THR A 152 -2.64 12.50 13.61
N THR A 153 -1.66 12.21 12.75
CA THR A 153 -1.29 13.04 11.61
C THR A 153 -2.10 12.61 10.40
N GLU A 154 -2.71 13.57 9.72
CA GLU A 154 -3.47 13.39 8.49
C GLU A 154 -2.81 14.18 7.35
N LEU A 155 -2.51 13.48 6.26
CA LEU A 155 -1.98 14.03 5.03
C LEU A 155 -2.98 13.77 3.90
N VAL A 156 -3.38 14.82 3.21
CA VAL A 156 -4.32 14.77 2.08
C VAL A 156 -3.68 15.42 0.86
N ALA A 157 -3.63 14.69 -0.27
CA ALA A 157 -3.00 15.12 -1.52
C ALA A 157 -3.62 14.42 -2.74
N ASP A 158 -3.31 14.85 -3.96
CA ASP A 158 -3.76 14.12 -5.16
C ASP A 158 -2.97 12.82 -5.38
N LYS A 159 -1.70 12.83 -4.98
CA LYS A 159 -0.80 11.68 -5.04
C LYS A 159 0.12 11.69 -3.83
N ILE A 160 0.41 10.50 -3.29
CA ILE A 160 1.39 10.32 -2.22
C ILE A 160 2.35 9.21 -2.63
N ASP A 161 3.63 9.55 -2.69
CA ASP A 161 4.71 8.58 -2.81
C ASP A 161 5.23 8.26 -1.40
N VAL A 162 5.34 6.97 -1.09
CA VAL A 162 5.89 6.45 0.16
C VAL A 162 7.09 5.58 -0.18
N TYR A 163 8.28 6.03 0.18
CA TYR A 163 9.52 5.39 -0.22
C TYR A 163 10.37 5.00 0.99
N SER A 164 11.05 3.86 0.90
CA SER A 164 11.92 3.33 1.94
C SER A 164 13.16 2.69 1.32
N LYS A 165 14.34 3.19 1.68
CA LYS A 165 15.65 2.56 1.35
C LYS A 165 15.98 1.41 2.30
N ASP A 166 15.47 1.49 3.51
CA ASP A 166 15.64 0.48 4.55
C ASP A 166 14.27 0.17 5.18
N ALA A 167 14.11 -1.04 5.72
CA ALA A 167 12.83 -1.50 6.26
C ALA A 167 12.31 -0.69 7.47
N LYS A 168 13.03 0.36 7.93
CA LYS A 168 12.77 1.09 9.16
C LYS A 168 12.31 2.52 8.93
N THR A 169 12.80 3.16 7.88
CA THR A 169 12.56 4.58 7.60
C THR A 169 11.77 4.72 6.32
N PHE A 170 10.57 5.28 6.45
CA PHE A 170 9.70 5.61 5.33
C PHE A 170 9.63 7.12 5.16
N ARG A 171 9.83 7.58 3.93
CA ARG A 171 9.63 8.96 3.50
C ARG A 171 8.31 9.06 2.79
N VAL A 172 7.58 10.12 3.07
CA VAL A 172 6.25 10.39 2.53
C VAL A 172 6.32 11.72 1.79
N GLU A 173 6.13 11.66 0.49
CA GLU A 173 6.24 12.78 -0.44
C GLU A 173 4.87 13.01 -1.11
N PRO A 174 4.11 14.05 -0.72
CA PRO A 174 2.86 14.40 -1.38
C PRO A 174 3.12 15.22 -2.64
N THR A 175 2.36 14.95 -3.70
CA THR A 175 2.21 15.83 -4.86
C THR A 175 0.84 16.50 -4.80
N ASP A 176 0.79 17.82 -5.05
CA ASP A 176 -0.42 18.63 -4.92
C ASP A 176 -1.06 18.51 -3.53
N LEU A 177 -0.27 18.89 -2.52
CA LEU A 177 -0.68 18.87 -1.11
C LEU A 177 -1.92 19.74 -0.88
N MET A 178 -2.98 19.12 -0.38
CA MET A 178 -4.22 19.81 -0.01
C MET A 178 -4.23 20.19 1.46
N SER A 179 -3.92 19.24 2.35
CA SER A 179 -3.85 19.48 3.79
C SER A 179 -2.82 18.59 4.48
N PHE A 180 -2.27 19.12 5.57
CA PHE A 180 -1.41 18.40 6.49
C PHE A 180 -1.74 18.88 7.89
N ASN A 181 -2.42 18.03 8.66
CA ASN A 181 -2.96 18.39 9.96
C ASN A 181 -2.59 17.36 11.02
N GLU A 182 -2.48 17.82 12.26
CA GLU A 182 -2.37 16.94 13.42
C GLU A 182 -3.54 17.19 14.36
N ARG A 183 -4.08 16.11 14.92
CA ARG A 183 -5.17 16.16 15.90
C ARG A 183 -5.00 15.11 16.98
N GLU A 184 -5.74 15.26 18.07
CA GLU A 184 -5.86 14.19 19.07
C GLU A 184 -6.43 12.92 18.42
N THR A 185 -5.87 11.79 18.84
CA THR A 185 -6.29 10.46 18.39
C THR A 185 -7.71 10.15 18.85
N ARG A 186 -8.55 9.72 17.91
CA ARG A 186 -9.88 9.20 18.15
C ARG A 186 -9.83 7.68 18.22
N LEU A 187 -10.83 7.07 18.85
CA LEU A 187 -10.96 5.60 18.89
C LEU A 187 -11.02 4.99 17.48
N THR A 188 -11.64 5.69 16.53
CA THR A 188 -11.77 5.26 15.12
C THR A 188 -10.46 5.25 14.33
N ASP A 189 -9.43 5.95 14.83
CA ASP A 189 -8.12 6.00 14.18
C ASP A 189 -7.30 4.74 14.48
N ARG A 190 -7.61 4.07 15.59
CA ARG A 190 -6.90 2.86 15.99
C ARG A 190 -7.19 1.73 15.00
N ILE A 191 -6.12 1.10 14.54
CA ILE A 191 -6.18 -0.03 13.63
C ILE A 191 -6.10 -1.31 14.45
N LEU A 192 -7.16 -2.11 14.36
CA LEU A 192 -7.30 -3.37 15.05
C LEU A 192 -7.85 -4.40 14.05
N PHE A 193 -7.09 -5.47 13.83
CA PHE A 193 -7.53 -6.68 13.14
C PHE A 193 -6.66 -7.85 13.62
N GLU A 194 -7.12 -9.08 13.39
CA GLU A 194 -6.34 -10.28 13.71
C GLU A 194 -5.17 -10.41 12.74
N ALA A 195 -3.93 -10.25 13.22
CA ALA A 195 -2.76 -10.37 12.36
C ALA A 195 -2.57 -11.81 11.88
N SER A 196 -2.07 -11.98 10.65
CA SER A 196 -1.61 -13.28 10.17
C SER A 196 -0.23 -13.62 10.76
N ALA A 197 0.31 -14.80 10.44
CA ALA A 197 1.62 -15.23 10.90
C ALA A 197 2.71 -14.17 10.61
N PRO A 198 3.64 -13.92 11.54
CA PRO A 198 4.71 -12.96 11.33
C PRO A 198 5.48 -13.24 10.03
N SER A 199 5.60 -12.19 9.21
CA SER A 199 6.19 -12.30 7.88
C SER A 199 7.38 -11.37 7.72
N GLU A 200 8.43 -11.87 7.07
CA GLU A 200 9.49 -11.00 6.57
C GLU A 200 9.10 -10.23 5.30
N TYR A 201 7.98 -10.61 4.67
CA TYR A 201 7.37 -9.91 3.54
C TYR A 201 6.39 -8.82 3.97
N ASP A 202 6.16 -8.65 5.27
CA ASP A 202 5.37 -7.54 5.80
C ASP A 202 6.22 -6.26 5.81
N ILE A 203 6.11 -5.52 4.70
CA ILE A 203 6.91 -4.33 4.38
C ILE A 203 6.79 -3.24 5.45
N PHE A 204 5.64 -3.12 6.11
CA PHE A 204 5.38 -2.09 7.11
C PHE A 204 5.58 -2.58 8.55
N ASN A 205 5.95 -3.84 8.78
CA ASN A 205 6.11 -4.40 10.13
C ASN A 205 7.23 -3.73 10.94
N ARG A 206 8.22 -3.15 10.25
CA ARG A 206 9.46 -2.65 10.86
C ARG A 206 9.59 -1.13 10.84
N ILE A 207 8.52 -0.40 10.50
CA ILE A 207 8.54 1.07 10.51
C ILE A 207 8.91 1.55 11.92
N SER A 208 10.07 2.20 12.04
CA SER A 208 10.45 2.94 13.24
C SER A 208 10.29 4.44 13.07
N LYS A 209 10.41 4.93 11.82
CA LYS A 209 10.37 6.36 11.51
C LYS A 209 9.60 6.60 10.22
N MET A 210 8.73 7.61 10.25
CA MET A 210 8.05 8.14 9.08
C MET A 210 8.36 9.63 8.98
N GLU A 211 8.95 10.05 7.86
CA GLU A 211 9.39 11.41 7.57
C GLU A 211 8.46 12.01 6.50
N PHE A 212 7.83 13.14 6.80
CA PHE A 212 6.95 13.85 5.86
C PHE A 212 7.72 14.97 5.17
N GLU A 213 7.92 14.86 3.86
CA GLU A 213 8.56 15.90 3.04
C GLU A 213 7.49 16.86 2.53
N ILE A 214 7.04 17.76 3.39
CA ILE A 214 5.98 18.74 3.08
C ILE A 214 6.59 19.88 2.23
N PRO A 215 6.11 20.12 1.00
CA PRO A 215 6.55 21.26 0.20
C PRO A 215 6.33 22.55 0.99
N SER A 216 7.35 23.40 1.08
CA SER A 216 7.21 24.71 1.70
C SER A 216 6.12 25.47 0.94
N ARG A 217 5.02 25.82 1.63
CA ARG A 217 4.06 26.78 1.10
C ARG A 217 4.86 28.01 0.70
N ARG A 218 4.90 28.37 -0.59
CA ARG A 218 5.36 29.69 -1.00
C ARG A 218 4.51 30.68 -0.22
N SER A 219 5.09 31.30 0.81
CA SER A 219 4.50 32.48 1.40
C SER A 219 4.36 33.47 0.26
N SER A 220 3.14 33.85 -0.06
CA SER A 220 2.89 35.08 -0.79
C SER A 220 3.34 36.24 0.10
N SER A 221 4.65 36.51 0.15
CA SER A 221 5.19 37.75 0.69
C SER A 221 5.03 38.83 -0.37
N ASP A 222 4.13 39.77 -0.13
CA ASP A 222 4.41 41.21 -0.15
C ASP A 222 3.15 41.98 -0.47
N HIS A 223 2.41 42.37 0.58
CA HIS A 223 1.83 43.70 0.71
C HIS A 223 1.66 43.99 2.21
N SER A 224 2.77 43.99 2.95
CA SER A 224 2.88 44.85 4.12
C SER A 224 3.51 46.14 3.61
N GLN A 225 2.67 47.12 3.28
CA GLN A 225 3.12 48.51 3.19
C GLN A 225 3.69 48.86 4.57
N LYS A 226 5.02 48.82 4.70
CA LYS A 226 5.73 49.49 5.79
C LYS A 226 5.53 50.98 5.58
N ILE A 227 4.48 51.52 6.17
CA ILE A 227 4.38 52.96 6.39
C ILE A 227 5.60 53.32 7.24
N SER A 228 6.48 54.13 6.67
CA SER A 228 7.62 54.67 7.39
C SER A 228 7.11 55.50 8.56
N LYS A 229 7.79 55.48 9.72
CA LYS A 229 7.45 56.30 10.91
C LYS A 229 7.32 57.81 10.57
N THR A 230 7.91 58.26 9.47
CA THR A 230 7.78 59.63 8.95
C THR A 230 6.44 59.93 8.28
N GLU A 231 5.75 58.94 7.69
CA GLU A 231 4.44 59.14 7.03
C GLU A 231 3.28 59.20 8.05
N PHE A 232 3.38 58.48 9.17
CA PHE A 232 2.33 58.48 10.20
C PHE A 232 2.16 59.85 10.90
N LEU A 233 3.23 60.65 10.97
CA LEU A 233 3.20 61.98 11.62
C LEU A 233 2.64 63.10 10.73
N GLN A 234 2.43 62.87 9.44
CA GLN A 234 1.79 63.84 8.55
C GLN A 234 0.26 63.67 8.45
N LEU A 235 -0.29 62.58 8.97
CA LEU A 235 -1.73 62.30 8.98
C LEU A 235 -2.47 62.81 10.23
N LEU A 236 -1.77 63.48 11.14
CA LEU A 236 -2.33 64.03 12.39
C LEU A 236 -2.35 65.58 12.41
N LYS A 237 -2.39 66.23 11.25
CA LYS A 237 -2.65 67.68 11.13
C LYS A 237 -3.91 67.95 10.34
#